data_AF-A0A7J4GW54-F1
#
_entry.id   AF-A0A7J4GW54-F1
#
_cell.length_a   1.000
_cell.length_b   1.000
_cell.length_c   1.000
_cell.angle_alpha   90.00
_cell.angle_beta   90.00
_cell.angle_gamma   90.00
#
_symmetry.space_group_name_H-M   'P 1'
#
loop_
_entity.id
_entity.type
_entity.pdbx_description
1 polymer ?
#
loop_
_entity_poly.entity_id
_entity_poly.type
_entity_poly.pdbx_seq_one_letter_code
_entity_poly.pdbx_strand_id
1 'polypeptide(L)'
;MEDKPDLKFRHVLYPAGFGIVLVIICGGLLAEFAPPMLLSMVIAVLVSPLIGKLTKTKIGWDYSFGVAVACIPNGLLWLAGPSFFNTILPFFLWTWFSISWSKLNLPPFRYGLWHGYGLAFSILPGAMLYAKLF
;
A
#
# COMPACT_ATOMS: atom_id res chain seq x y z
N MET A 1 -18.94 23.14 17.26
CA MET A 1 -18.96 21.69 16.99
C MET A 1 -17.54 21.22 17.24
N GLU A 2 -17.30 20.43 18.28
CA GLU A 2 -15.97 19.86 18.53
C GLU A 2 -15.57 19.01 17.32
N ASP A 3 -14.50 19.43 16.65
CA ASP A 3 -13.90 18.69 15.55
C ASP A 3 -13.34 17.40 16.16
N LYS A 4 -14.05 16.26 15.96
CA LYS A 4 -13.56 14.96 16.40
C LYS A 4 -12.15 14.79 15.84
N PRO A 5 -11.12 14.51 16.66
CA PRO A 5 -9.79 14.31 16.15
C PRO A 5 -9.83 13.16 15.14
N ASP A 6 -9.56 13.45 13.88
CA ASP A 6 -9.32 12.42 12.88
C ASP A 6 -8.01 11.73 13.25
N LEU A 7 -8.11 10.64 13.99
CA LEU A 7 -6.97 9.87 14.47
C LEU A 7 -6.17 9.23 13.32
N LYS A 8 -6.56 9.45 12.06
CA LYS A 8 -5.92 9.01 10.82
C LYS A 8 -5.64 7.51 10.74
N PHE A 9 -6.19 6.71 11.64
CA PHE A 9 -6.13 5.24 11.60
C PHE A 9 -6.60 4.68 10.27
N ARG A 10 -7.56 5.34 9.61
CA ARG A 10 -8.00 5.00 8.25
C ARG A 10 -6.87 5.03 7.22
N HIS A 11 -5.91 5.95 7.33
CA HIS A 11 -4.77 6.09 6.44
C HIS A 11 -3.69 5.01 6.70
N VAL A 12 -3.80 4.28 7.80
CA VAL A 12 -2.92 3.16 8.16
C VAL A 12 -3.62 1.85 7.79
N LEU A 13 -4.81 1.63 8.33
CA LEU A 13 -5.51 0.35 8.25
C LEU A 13 -6.05 0.04 6.85
N TYR A 14 -6.67 1.00 6.16
CA TYR A 14 -7.27 0.70 4.84
C TYR A 14 -6.21 0.38 3.79
N PRO A 15 -5.11 1.14 3.63
CA PRO A 15 -4.09 0.78 2.65
C PRO A 15 -3.41 -0.57 2.96
N ALA A 16 -3.13 -0.86 4.23
CA ALA A 16 -2.54 -2.14 4.62
C ALA A 16 -3.49 -3.33 4.40
N GLY A 17 -4.75 -3.20 4.81
CA GLY A 17 -5.77 -4.22 4.55
C GLY A 17 -5.98 -4.44 3.05
N PHE A 18 -5.97 -3.36 2.26
CA PHE A 18 -6.10 -3.42 0.81
C PHE A 18 -4.94 -4.20 0.18
N GLY A 19 -3.70 -3.99 0.63
CA GLY A 19 -2.54 -4.70 0.10
C GLY A 19 -2.56 -6.19 0.41
N ILE A 20 -3.00 -6.57 1.61
CA ILE A 20 -3.22 -7.98 2.00
C ILE A 20 -4.23 -8.65 1.08
N VAL A 21 -5.40 -8.04 0.91
CA VAL A 21 -6.46 -8.60 0.05
C VAL A 21 -5.96 -8.72 -1.39
N LEU A 22 -5.25 -7.70 -1.89
CA LEU A 22 -4.83 -7.66 -3.27
C LEU A 22 -3.76 -8.71 -3.58
N VAL A 23 -2.78 -8.94 -2.70
CA VAL A 23 -1.78 -10.00 -2.91
C VAL A 23 -2.41 -11.39 -2.83
N ILE A 24 -3.40 -11.61 -1.97
CA ILE A 24 -4.15 -12.87 -1.91
C ILE A 24 -4.87 -13.12 -3.24
N ILE A 25 -5.57 -12.11 -3.77
CA ILE A 25 -6.25 -12.21 -5.06
C ILE A 25 -5.24 -12.49 -6.18
N CYS A 26 -4.11 -11.77 -6.21
CA CYS A 26 -3.08 -11.99 -7.23
C CYS A 26 -2.42 -13.38 -7.10
N GLY A 27 -2.21 -13.87 -5.87
CA GLY A 27 -1.65 -15.19 -5.61
C GLY A 27 -2.59 -16.31 -6.08
N GLY A 28 -3.90 -16.15 -5.85
CA GLY A 28 -4.90 -17.14 -6.24
C GLY A 28 -5.26 -17.15 -7.71
N LEU A 29 -5.23 -15.99 -8.38
CA LEU A 29 -5.76 -15.85 -9.74
C LEU A 29 -4.70 -15.55 -10.81
N LEU A 30 -3.55 -14.98 -10.44
CA LEU A 30 -2.63 -14.37 -11.40
C LEU A 30 -1.16 -14.80 -11.23
N ALA A 31 -0.87 -15.74 -10.32
CA ALA A 31 0.50 -16.13 -10.00
C ALA A 31 1.29 -16.74 -11.17
N GLU A 32 0.60 -17.25 -12.19
CA GLU A 32 1.20 -17.79 -13.40
C GLU A 32 1.79 -16.73 -14.35
N PHE A 33 1.34 -15.48 -14.26
CA PHE A 33 1.76 -14.42 -15.18
C PHE A 33 3.00 -13.66 -14.72
N ALA A 34 3.13 -13.44 -13.40
CA ALA A 34 4.23 -12.69 -12.79
C ALA A 34 4.20 -12.87 -11.25
N PRO A 35 5.26 -12.47 -10.53
CA PRO A 35 5.25 -12.51 -9.07
C PRO A 35 4.02 -11.79 -8.49
N PRO A 36 3.20 -12.45 -7.64
CA PRO A 36 1.99 -11.84 -7.07
C PRO A 36 2.24 -10.53 -6.33
N MET A 37 3.44 -10.37 -5.76
CA MET A 37 3.90 -9.15 -5.09
C MET A 37 4.04 -7.97 -6.07
N LEU A 38 4.58 -8.21 -7.26
CA LEU A 38 4.65 -7.18 -8.30
C LEU A 38 3.25 -6.85 -8.84
N LEU A 39 2.48 -7.89 -9.19
CA LEU A 39 1.14 -7.71 -9.75
C LEU A 39 0.22 -6.94 -8.81
N SER A 40 0.22 -7.27 -7.53
CA SER A 40 -0.56 -6.52 -6.54
C SER A 40 -0.11 -5.06 -6.45
N MET A 41 1.18 -4.74 -6.48
CA MET A 41 1.63 -3.34 -6.48
C MET A 41 1.23 -2.58 -7.75
N VAL A 42 1.33 -3.21 -8.93
CA VAL A 42 0.89 -2.59 -10.19
C VAL A 42 -0.62 -2.35 -10.19
N ILE A 43 -1.40 -3.37 -9.81
CA ILE A 43 -2.86 -3.24 -9.72
C ILE A 43 -3.24 -2.20 -8.67
N ALA A 44 -2.54 -2.13 -7.53
CA ALA A 44 -2.77 -1.13 -6.48
C ALA A 44 -2.66 0.30 -7.00
N VAL A 45 -1.75 0.57 -7.95
CA VAL A 45 -1.66 1.89 -8.61
C VAL A 45 -2.90 2.16 -9.44
N LEU A 46 -3.35 1.19 -10.25
CA LEU A 46 -4.53 1.32 -11.11
C LEU A 46 -5.81 1.56 -10.30
N VAL A 47 -5.96 0.83 -9.20
CA VAL A 47 -7.13 0.92 -8.31
C VAL A 47 -6.94 1.91 -7.16
N SER A 48 -5.82 2.64 -7.13
CA SER A 48 -5.48 3.60 -6.07
C SER A 48 -6.61 4.61 -5.76
N PRO A 49 -7.40 5.12 -6.74
CA PRO A 49 -8.54 5.99 -6.44
C PRO A 49 -9.53 5.39 -5.44
N LEU A 50 -9.70 4.07 -5.40
CA LEU A 50 -10.59 3.39 -4.44
C LEU A 50 -10.08 3.55 -3.01
N ILE A 51 -8.78 3.37 -2.80
CA ILE A 51 -8.15 3.57 -1.49
C ILE A 51 -8.33 5.02 -1.05
N GLY A 52 -8.13 5.98 -1.97
CA GLY A 52 -8.37 7.40 -1.71
C GLY A 52 -9.82 7.69 -1.29
N LYS A 53 -10.82 7.02 -1.89
CA LYS A 53 -12.23 7.11 -1.46
C LYS A 53 -12.43 6.58 -0.04
N LEU A 54 -11.90 5.39 0.26
CA LEU A 54 -12.02 4.74 1.57
C LEU A 54 -11.40 5.59 2.69
N THR A 55 -10.29 6.24 2.41
CA THR A 55 -9.59 7.12 3.36
C THR A 55 -10.10 8.56 3.37
N LYS A 56 -11.12 8.89 2.56
CA LYS A 56 -11.64 10.26 2.36
C LYS A 56 -10.54 11.26 1.96
N THR A 57 -9.54 10.79 1.23
CA THR A 57 -8.46 11.63 0.68
C THR A 57 -8.93 12.27 -0.62
N LYS A 58 -8.51 13.51 -0.89
CA LYS A 58 -8.75 14.14 -2.19
C LYS A 58 -8.06 13.32 -3.28
N ILE A 59 -8.86 12.72 -4.16
CA ILE A 59 -8.40 11.89 -5.27
C ILE A 59 -8.01 12.80 -6.44
N GLY A 60 -6.94 12.43 -7.13
CA GLY A 60 -6.45 13.10 -8.32
C GLY A 60 -5.17 12.44 -8.81
N TRP A 61 -4.64 12.94 -9.92
CA TRP A 61 -3.40 12.43 -10.51
C TRP A 61 -2.26 12.40 -9.49
N ASP A 62 -2.08 13.46 -8.72
CA ASP A 62 -1.04 13.58 -7.69
C ASP A 62 -1.09 12.44 -6.66
N TYR A 63 -2.30 12.03 -6.27
CA TYR A 63 -2.48 10.93 -5.32
C TYR A 63 -2.04 9.60 -5.94
N SER A 64 -2.55 9.26 -7.12
CA SER A 64 -2.17 8.02 -7.82
C SER A 64 -0.70 7.98 -8.17
N PHE A 65 -0.12 9.13 -8.52
CA PHE A 65 1.33 9.28 -8.74
C PHE A 65 2.12 9.01 -7.46
N GLY A 66 1.69 9.54 -6.31
CA GLY A 66 2.31 9.22 -5.02
C GLY A 66 2.27 7.73 -4.69
N VAL A 67 1.13 7.06 -4.96
CA VAL A 67 1.02 5.60 -4.81
C VAL A 67 1.99 4.89 -5.75
N ALA A 68 2.08 5.31 -7.02
CA ALA A 68 3.00 4.73 -8.00
C ALA A 68 4.47 4.86 -7.60
N VAL A 69 4.88 6.01 -7.07
CA VAL A 69 6.26 6.25 -6.59
C VAL A 69 6.65 5.29 -5.46
N ALA A 70 5.70 4.87 -4.61
CA ALA A 70 5.96 3.84 -3.62
C ALA A 70 5.87 2.43 -4.22
N CYS A 71 4.78 2.10 -4.91
CA CYS A 71 4.47 0.74 -5.32
C CYS A 71 5.35 0.24 -6.48
N ILE A 72 5.64 1.05 -7.49
CA ILE A 72 6.38 0.57 -8.67
C ILE A 72 7.84 0.20 -8.32
N PRO A 73 8.64 1.06 -7.67
CA PRO A 73 10.00 0.69 -7.30
C PRO A 73 10.06 -0.52 -6.37
N ASN A 74 9.19 -0.59 -5.35
CA ASN A 74 9.14 -1.75 -4.44
C ASN A 74 8.67 -3.01 -5.17
N GLY A 75 7.77 -2.91 -6.14
CA GLY A 75 7.29 -4.02 -6.95
C GLY A 75 8.40 -4.61 -7.81
N LEU A 76 9.21 -3.75 -8.44
CA LEU A 76 10.33 -4.17 -9.28
C LEU A 76 11.40 -4.95 -8.48
N LEU A 77 11.59 -4.66 -7.19
CA LEU A 77 12.50 -5.44 -6.34
C LEU A 77 12.10 -6.92 -6.26
N TRP A 78 10.82 -7.25 -6.40
CA TRP A 78 10.35 -8.63 -6.38
C TRP A 78 10.67 -9.42 -7.65
N LEU A 79 11.05 -8.74 -8.75
CA LEU A 79 11.57 -9.42 -9.95
C LEU A 79 12.95 -10.04 -9.71
N ALA A 80 13.74 -9.47 -8.79
CA ALA A 80 15.02 -10.03 -8.37
C ALA A 80 14.88 -11.20 -7.39
N GLY A 81 13.64 -11.56 -7.03
CA GLY A 81 13.31 -12.62 -6.09
C GLY A 81 13.00 -12.13 -4.67
N PRO A 82 12.59 -13.05 -3.77
CA PRO A 82 12.25 -12.70 -2.40
C PRO A 82 13.48 -12.26 -1.61
N SER A 83 13.39 -11.10 -0.96
CA SER A 83 14.43 -10.60 -0.07
C SER A 83 13.80 -9.93 1.14
N PHE A 84 14.44 -10.09 2.31
CA PHE A 84 14.08 -9.38 3.53
C PHE A 84 13.99 -7.87 3.31
N PHE A 85 14.89 -7.33 2.49
CA PHE A 85 14.96 -5.90 2.19
C PHE A 85 13.76 -5.38 1.38
N ASN A 86 13.11 -6.23 0.59
CA ASN A 86 11.93 -5.86 -0.19
C ASN A 86 10.73 -5.49 0.69
N THR A 87 10.74 -5.91 1.97
CA THR A 87 9.64 -5.64 2.91
C THR A 87 10.06 -4.70 4.04
N ILE A 88 11.31 -4.79 4.52
CA ILE A 88 11.71 -3.97 5.67
C ILE A 88 11.83 -2.48 5.34
N LEU A 89 12.26 -2.14 4.12
CA LEU A 89 12.33 -0.76 3.66
C LEU A 89 10.93 -0.12 3.61
N PRO A 90 9.92 -0.71 2.94
CA PRO A 90 8.58 -0.15 2.97
C PRO A 90 7.97 -0.15 4.38
N PHE A 91 8.29 -1.11 5.25
CA PHE A 91 7.87 -1.10 6.65
C PHE A 91 8.36 0.15 7.40
N PHE A 92 9.66 0.45 7.33
CA PHE A 92 10.22 1.60 8.04
C PHE A 92 9.69 2.92 7.50
N LEU A 93 9.60 3.07 6.17
CA LEU A 93 9.05 4.28 5.55
C LEU A 93 7.58 4.48 5.91
N TRP A 94 6.78 3.42 5.85
CA TRP A 94 5.38 3.48 6.25
C TRP A 94 5.20 3.80 7.74
N THR A 95 6.01 3.21 8.61
CA THR A 95 5.99 3.48 10.05
C THR A 95 6.38 4.92 10.35
N TRP A 96 7.44 5.41 9.72
CA TRP A 96 7.85 6.81 9.83
C TRP A 96 6.70 7.74 9.40
N PHE A 97 6.13 7.55 8.21
CA PHE A 97 5.00 8.37 7.76
C PHE A 97 3.80 8.30 8.71
N SER A 98 3.51 7.14 9.28
CA SER A 98 2.43 6.98 10.25
C SER A 98 2.66 7.79 11.53
N ILE A 99 3.91 7.91 11.97
CA ILE A 99 4.27 8.73 13.14
C ILE A 99 4.29 10.22 12.79
N SER A 100 4.96 10.60 11.71
CA SER A 100 5.22 12.01 11.38
C SER A 100 4.05 12.72 10.71
N TRP A 101 3.19 12.00 9.98
CA TRP A 101 2.14 12.62 9.16
C TRP A 101 0.72 12.43 9.72
N SER A 102 0.53 11.58 10.73
CA SER A 102 -0.78 11.34 11.35
C SER A 102 -1.45 12.61 11.88
N LYS A 103 -0.69 13.63 12.25
CA LYS A 103 -1.21 14.91 12.77
C LYS A 103 -1.34 16.01 11.71
N LEU A 104 -0.95 15.75 10.47
CA LEU A 104 -0.82 16.77 9.41
C LEU A 104 -1.87 16.60 8.32
N ASN A 105 -2.42 17.71 7.82
CA ASN A 105 -3.21 17.70 6.59
C ASN A 105 -2.27 17.73 5.38
N LEU A 106 -2.09 16.57 4.77
CA LEU A 106 -1.13 16.38 3.69
C LEU A 106 -1.72 16.74 2.32
N PRO A 107 -0.89 17.19 1.36
CA PRO A 107 -1.28 17.22 -0.03
C PRO A 107 -1.56 15.79 -0.56
N PRO A 108 -2.37 15.64 -1.62
CA PRO A 108 -2.76 14.33 -2.16
C PRO A 108 -1.58 13.40 -2.45
N PHE A 109 -0.50 13.93 -3.02
CA PHE A 109 0.72 13.17 -3.30
C PHE A 109 1.31 12.48 -2.06
N ARG A 110 1.41 13.19 -0.93
CA ARG A 110 1.96 12.62 0.31
C ARG A 110 1.05 11.55 0.91
N TYR A 111 -0.27 11.72 0.82
CA TYR A 111 -1.19 10.64 1.18
C TYR A 111 -1.03 9.43 0.26
N GLY A 112 -0.88 9.65 -1.05
CA GLY A 112 -0.61 8.58 -2.01
C GLY A 112 0.67 7.82 -1.66
N LEU A 113 1.76 8.53 -1.37
CA LEU A 113 3.03 7.93 -0.96
C LEU A 113 2.88 7.11 0.32
N TRP A 114 2.23 7.68 1.35
CA TRP A 114 1.97 7.00 2.62
C TRP A 114 1.17 5.71 2.43
N HIS A 115 0.07 5.77 1.68
CA HIS A 115 -0.77 4.62 1.41
C HIS A 115 -0.03 3.57 0.56
N GLY A 116 0.75 4.00 -0.44
CA GLY A 116 1.55 3.12 -1.28
C GLY A 116 2.60 2.33 -0.50
N TYR A 117 3.24 2.93 0.50
CA TYR A 117 4.15 2.20 1.39
C TYR A 117 3.42 1.27 2.36
N GLY A 118 2.22 1.64 2.82
CA GLY A 118 1.37 0.74 3.60
C GLY A 118 0.97 -0.51 2.82
N LEU A 119 0.57 -0.33 1.56
CA LEU A 119 0.33 -1.40 0.60
C LEU A 119 1.59 -2.26 0.44
N ALA A 120 2.72 -1.64 0.08
CA ALA A 120 3.97 -2.34 -0.20
C ALA A 120 4.46 -3.21 0.97
N PHE A 121 4.37 -2.69 2.20
CA PHE A 121 4.68 -3.47 3.40
C PHE A 121 3.71 -4.65 3.59
N SER A 122 2.40 -4.39 3.48
CA SER A 122 1.35 -5.35 3.81
C SER A 122 1.25 -6.55 2.86
N ILE A 123 1.94 -6.50 1.72
CA ILE A 123 2.02 -7.59 0.75
C ILE A 123 2.72 -8.82 1.33
N LEU A 124 3.74 -8.67 2.17
CA LEU A 124 4.39 -9.83 2.81
C LEU A 124 3.44 -10.56 3.78
N PRO A 125 2.83 -9.91 4.80
CA PRO A 125 1.90 -10.60 5.68
C PRO A 125 0.69 -11.17 4.92
N GLY A 126 0.24 -10.52 3.84
CA GLY A 126 -0.81 -11.08 2.98
C GLY A 126 -0.37 -12.34 2.23
N ALA A 127 0.85 -12.37 1.69
CA ALA A 127 1.41 -13.55 1.04
C ALA A 127 1.64 -14.70 2.03
N MET A 128 2.09 -14.40 3.26
CA MET A 128 2.21 -15.38 4.34
C MET A 128 0.86 -15.96 4.73
N LEU A 129 -0.18 -15.12 4.80
CA LEU A 129 -1.54 -15.57 5.06
C LEU A 129 -2.05 -16.47 3.93
N TYR A 130 -1.84 -16.08 2.66
CA TYR A 130 -2.18 -16.89 1.49
C TYR A 130 -1.55 -18.29 1.58
N ALA A 131 -0.24 -18.36 1.79
CA ALA A 131 0.52 -19.61 1.86
C ALA A 131 0.17 -20.51 3.06
N LYS A 132 -0.64 -20.01 4.02
CA LYS A 132 -1.16 -20.80 5.14
C LYS A 132 -2.60 -21.25 4.93
N LEU A 133 -3.35 -20.56 4.08
CA LEU A 133 -4.76 -20.86 3.81
C LEU A 133 -4.95 -21.81 2.62
N PHE A 134 -4.00 -21.83 1.68
CA PHE A 134 -4.02 -22.62 0.45
C PHE A 134 -2.70 -23.36 0.29
#